data_AF-A0A9D9PT15-F1
#
_entry.id   AF-A0A9D9PT15-F1
#
_cell.length_a   1.000
_cell.length_b   1.000
_cell.length_c   1.000
_cell.angle_alpha   90.00
_cell.angle_beta   90.00
_cell.angle_gamma   90.00
#
_symmetry.space_group_name_H-M   'P 1'
#
loop_
_entity.id
_entity.type
_entity.pdbx_description
1 polymer ?
#
loop_
_entity_poly.entity_id
_entity_poly.type
_entity_poly.pdbx_seq_one_letter_code
_entity_poly.pdbx_strand_id
1 'polypeptide(L)' 'MQEMDELYKDRPTQTNTYEVEGVQHTVISHFIGDRDINDVMFDYAYNRTVNEMLHRIPETE' A
#
# COMPACT_ATOMS: atom_id res chain seq x y z
N MET A 1 2.11 16.02 -9.18
CA MET A 1 1.28 14.80 -9.03
C MET A 1 1.09 14.15 -10.38
N GLN A 2 0.61 14.90 -11.37
CA GLN A 2 0.38 14.45 -12.76
C GLN A 2 1.60 13.81 -13.48
N GLU A 3 2.84 14.27 -13.23
CA GLU A 3 4.04 13.72 -13.89
C GLU A 3 4.43 12.31 -13.42
N MET A 4 4.10 11.96 -12.17
CA MET A 4 4.45 10.65 -11.61
C MET A 4 3.51 9.58 -12.15
N ASP A 5 2.25 9.92 -12.36
CA ASP A 5 1.22 9.01 -12.84
C ASP A 5 1.49 8.56 -14.29
N GLU A 6 1.99 9.45 -15.15
CA GLU A 6 2.38 9.09 -16.53
C GLU A 6 3.62 8.19 -16.59
N LEU A 7 4.57 8.36 -15.67
CA LEU A 7 5.84 7.61 -15.67
C LEU A 7 5.65 6.14 -15.30
N TYR A 8 4.63 5.81 -14.50
CA TYR A 8 4.45 4.49 -13.91
C TYR A 8 3.31 3.67 -14.53
N LYS A 9 2.56 4.24 -15.47
CA LYS A 9 1.43 3.62 -16.17
C LYS A 9 1.76 2.26 -16.82
N ASP A 10 2.98 2.09 -17.33
CA ASP A 10 3.41 0.90 -18.07
C ASP A 10 4.33 -0.05 -17.27
N ARG A 11 4.57 0.21 -15.97
CA ARG A 11 5.51 -0.59 -15.16
C ARG A 11 4.78 -1.31 -14.01
N PRO A 12 4.51 -2.63 -14.11
CA PRO A 12 3.80 -3.36 -13.06
C PRO A 12 4.55 -3.38 -11.73
N THR A 13 5.90 -3.35 -11.78
CA THR A 13 6.76 -3.24 -10.60
C THR A 13 8.02 -2.44 -10.94
N GLN A 14 8.41 -1.49 -10.10
CA GLN A 14 9.66 -0.75 -10.17
C GLN A 14 10.44 -0.93 -8.87
N THR A 15 11.71 -1.32 -8.98
CA THR A 15 12.63 -1.40 -7.84
C THR A 15 13.66 -0.30 -7.94
N ASN A 16 13.75 0.53 -6.91
CA ASN A 16 14.76 1.60 -6.78
C ASN A 16 15.55 1.39 -5.49
N THR A 17 16.85 1.66 -5.53
CA THR A 17 17.72 1.59 -4.35
C THR A 17 18.15 3.00 -3.96
N TYR A 18 18.01 3.32 -2.67
CA TYR A 18 18.38 4.60 -2.09
C TYR A 18 19.37 4.38 -0.94
N GLU A 19 20.32 5.29 -0.78
CA GLU A 19 21.21 5.30 0.38
C GLU A 19 20.77 6.43 1.31
N VAL A 20 20.38 6.06 2.54
CA VAL A 20 19.98 7.00 3.60
C VAL A 20 20.85 6.69 4.81
N GLU A 21 21.62 7.67 5.26
CA GLU A 21 22.52 7.53 6.43
C GLU A 21 23.51 6.35 6.32
N GLY A 22 23.98 6.06 5.10
CA GLY A 22 24.89 4.93 4.84
C GLY A 22 24.22 3.56 4.82
N VAL A 23 22.89 3.50 4.96
CA VAL A 23 22.09 2.28 4.85
C VAL A 23 21.41 2.25 3.48
N GLN A 24 21.57 1.14 2.76
CA GLN A 24 20.85 0.92 1.51
C GLN A 24 19.42 0.44 1.79
N HIS A 25 18.46 1.15 1.20
CA HIS A 25 17.04 0.84 1.21
C HIS A 25 16.56 0.54 -0.20
N THR A 26 15.92 -0.60 -0.37
CA THR A 26 15.28 -1.00 -1.63
C THR A 26 13.80 -0.71 -1.56
N VAL A 27 13.32 0.21 -2.40
CA VAL A 27 11.90 0.55 -2.55
C VAL A 27 11.35 -0.17 -3.77
N ILE A 28 10.30 -0.97 -3.56
CA ILE A 28 9.62 -1.71 -4.63
C ILE A 28 8.21 -1.13 -4.79
N SER A 29 8.04 -0.32 -5.83
CA SER A 29 6.75 0.27 -6.21
C SER A 29 5.99 -0.70 -7.10
N HIS A 30 4.74 -1.01 -6.76
CA HIS A 30 3.85 -1.82 -7.59
C HIS A 30 2.74 -0.94 -8.15
N PHE A 31 2.56 -0.94 -9.48
CA PHE A 31 1.42 -0.27 -10.08
C PHE A 31 0.19 -1.17 -9.95
N ILE A 32 -0.80 -0.71 -9.19
CA ILE A 32 -2.02 -1.47 -8.87
C ILE A 32 -3.26 -0.94 -9.61
N GLY A 33 -3.07 -0.13 -10.66
CA GLY A 33 -4.15 0.53 -11.40
C GLY A 33 -4.68 1.78 -10.70
N ASP A 34 -5.87 2.23 -11.12
CA ASP A 34 -6.58 3.35 -10.50
C ASP A 34 -7.22 2.87 -9.19
N ARG A 35 -6.47 3.00 -8.09
CA ARG A 35 -6.89 2.59 -6.76
C ARG A 35 -6.80 3.77 -5.83
N ASP A 36 -7.94 4.26 -5.36
CA ASP A 36 -7.98 5.34 -4.37
C ASP A 36 -7.50 4.79 -3.02
N ILE A 37 -6.51 5.46 -2.44
CA ILE A 37 -5.99 5.10 -1.12
C ILE A 37 -7.06 5.22 -0.02
N ASN A 38 -7.98 6.16 -0.16
CA ASN A 38 -9.08 6.35 0.78
C ASN A 38 -10.02 5.15 0.77
N ASP A 39 -10.34 4.62 -0.41
CA ASP A 39 -11.17 3.42 -0.55
C ASP A 39 -10.48 2.20 0.07
N VAL A 40 -9.17 2.04 -0.18
CA VAL A 40 -8.38 0.94 0.41
C VAL A 40 -8.34 1.05 1.94
N MET A 41 -8.12 2.26 2.48
CA MET A 41 -8.10 2.47 3.92
C MET A 41 -9.49 2.21 4.53
N PHE A 42 -10.55 2.67 3.88
CA PHE A 42 -11.92 2.46 4.33
C PHE A 42 -12.28 0.97 4.34
N ASP A 43 -12.02 0.26 3.24
CA ASP A 43 -12.25 -1.18 3.13
C ASP A 43 -11.49 -1.95 4.20
N TYR A 44 -10.23 -1.58 4.46
CA TYR A 44 -9.44 -2.23 5.50
C TYR A 44 -10.03 -2.00 6.89
N ALA A 45 -10.37 -0.75 7.23
CA ALA A 45 -10.97 -0.40 8.51
C ALA A 45 -12.32 -1.11 8.70
N TYR A 46 -13.19 -1.05 7.71
CA TYR A 46 -14.50 -1.70 7.73
C TYR A 46 -14.38 -3.22 7.91
N ASN A 47 -13.55 -3.87 7.10
CA ASN A 47 -13.33 -5.31 7.19
C ASN A 47 -12.76 -5.70 8.56
N ARG A 48 -11.83 -4.92 9.11
CA ARG A 48 -11.29 -5.17 10.45
C ARG A 48 -12.38 -5.08 11.51
N THR A 49 -13.14 -3.99 11.54
CA THR A 49 -14.22 -3.79 12.51
C THR A 49 -15.29 -4.87 12.41
N VAL A 50 -15.72 -5.25 11.20
CA VAL A 50 -16.70 -6.34 11.01
C VAL A 50 -16.16 -7.68 11.49
N ASN A 51 -14.89 -8.00 11.20
CA ASN A 51 -14.32 -9.26 11.65
C ASN A 51 -14.08 -9.30 13.17
N GLU A 52 -13.78 -8.16 13.80
CA GLU A 52 -13.76 -8.01 15.27
C GLU A 52 -15.16 -8.26 15.85
N MET A 53 -16.20 -7.61 15.33
CA MET A 53 -17.60 -7.85 15.78
C MET A 53 -18.06 -9.30 15.61
N LEU A 54 -17.58 -9.98 14.57
CA LEU A 54 -17.88 -11.38 14.30
C LEU A 54 -16.97 -12.35 15.06
N HIS A 55 -16.08 -11.87 15.94
CA HIS A 55 -15.09 -12.65 16.71
C HIS A 55 -14.23 -13.56 15.81
N ARG A 56 -13.94 -13.10 14.59
CA ARG A 56 -13.11 -13.81 13.59
C ARG A 56 -11.64 -13.44 13.66
N ILE A 57 -11.31 -12.42 14.44
CA ILE A 57 -9.94 -12.02 14.75
C ILE A 57 -9.75 -12.31 16.25
N PRO A 58 -8.62 -12.90 16.68
CA PRO A 58 -8.33 -13.08 18.09
C PRO A 58 -8.30 -11.71 18.79
N GLU A 59 -9.05 -11.59 19.87
CA GLU A 59 -8.99 -10.44 20.76
C GLU A 59 -7.57 -10.36 21.35
N THR A 60 -6.89 -9.25 21.12
CA THR A 60 -5.67 -8.94 21.88
C THR A 60 -6.10 -8.58 23.29
N GLU A 61 -5.70 -9.41 24.26
CA GLU A 61 -5.84 -9.15 25.71
C GLU A 61 -5.26 -7.81 26.14
#